data_AF-A0A7L3X5M3-F1
#
_entry.id   AF-A0A7L3X5M3-F1
#
_cell.length_a   1.000
_cell.length_b   1.000
_cell.length_c   1.000
_cell.angle_alpha   90.00
_cell.angle_beta   90.00
_cell.angle_gamma   90.00
#
_symmetry.space_group_name_H-M   'P 1'
#
loop_
_entity.id
_entity.type
_entity.pdbx_description
1 polymer ?
#
loop_
_entity_poly.entity_id
_entity_poly.type
_entity_poly.pdbx_seq_one_letter_code
_entity_poly.pdbx_strand_id
1 'polypeptide(L)'
;SSVSRCSLFGNDHIKTFDGSFYNFAGDCSYLLAGDCQKRSFTLLGDYQNGEKLGFSVYLGEYFNLRFSLDGSVMQEDKRVSMPFASNGIFIEKEAGYYKISSDDHGFVVKIDISGNIQILLQEKLYNKTCGLCGNFNRFTEDDFRTQEGKTMTD
;
A
#
# COMPACT_ATOMS: atom_id res chain seq x y z
N SER A 1 -5.21 0.21 19.73
CA SER A 1 -5.36 1.17 18.63
C SER A 1 -6.28 0.59 17.59
N SER A 2 -7.29 1.34 17.15
CA SER A 2 -8.11 0.94 16.00
C SER A 2 -7.23 0.96 14.74
N VAL A 3 -7.38 -0.04 13.88
CA VAL A 3 -6.71 -0.13 12.58
C VAL A 3 -7.75 -0.39 11.50
N SER A 4 -7.57 0.21 10.33
CA SER A 4 -8.35 -0.14 9.14
C SER A 4 -7.48 -0.88 8.12
N ARG A 5 -8.10 -1.75 7.33
CA ARG A 5 -7.41 -2.63 6.38
C ARG A 5 -7.96 -2.47 4.97
N CYS A 6 -7.08 -2.08 4.05
CA CYS A 6 -7.29 -2.26 2.61
C CYS A 6 -6.66 -3.59 2.18
N SER A 7 -7.25 -4.26 1.20
CA SER A 7 -6.78 -5.56 0.71
C SER A 7 -6.83 -5.63 -0.79
N LEU A 8 -5.74 -6.07 -1.41
CA LEU A 8 -5.66 -6.41 -2.82
C LEU A 8 -5.40 -7.92 -2.89
N PHE A 9 -6.27 -8.66 -3.57
CA PHE A 9 -6.23 -10.12 -3.54
C PHE A 9 -6.70 -10.72 -4.87
N GLY A 10 -6.20 -11.91 -5.19
CA GLY A 10 -6.34 -12.43 -6.55
C GLY A 10 -5.69 -11.48 -7.56
N ASN A 11 -6.19 -11.49 -8.79
CA ASN A 11 -5.54 -10.76 -9.88
C ASN A 11 -5.89 -9.26 -9.82
N ASP A 12 -7.16 -8.92 -9.61
CA ASP A 12 -7.68 -7.56 -9.78
C ASP A 12 -8.54 -7.04 -8.63
N HIS A 13 -8.91 -7.85 -7.64
CA HIS A 13 -9.83 -7.39 -6.59
C HIS A 13 -9.17 -6.44 -5.59
N ILE A 14 -9.87 -5.35 -5.27
CA ILE A 14 -9.51 -4.40 -4.24
C ILE A 14 -10.69 -4.23 -3.26
N LYS A 15 -10.38 -4.26 -1.97
CA LYS A 15 -11.25 -3.79 -0.88
C LYS A 15 -10.62 -2.58 -0.21
N THR A 16 -11.29 -1.43 -0.20
CA THR A 16 -10.81 -0.19 0.41
C THR A 16 -10.79 -0.26 1.94
N PHE A 17 -10.25 0.78 2.59
CA PHE A 17 -10.30 0.92 4.05
C PHE A 17 -11.72 0.98 4.62
N ASP A 18 -12.65 1.57 3.86
CA ASP A 18 -14.02 1.80 4.32
C ASP A 18 -14.97 0.69 3.85
N GLY A 19 -14.50 -0.19 2.96
CA GLY A 19 -15.13 -1.46 2.64
C GLY A 19 -15.73 -1.56 1.25
N SER A 20 -15.54 -0.55 0.40
CA SER A 20 -15.87 -0.61 -1.03
C SER A 20 -15.06 -1.71 -1.71
N PHE A 21 -15.71 -2.44 -2.62
CA PHE A 21 -15.12 -3.54 -3.38
C PHE A 21 -15.23 -3.23 -4.86
N TYR A 22 -14.14 -3.42 -5.58
CA TYR A 22 -14.07 -3.19 -7.02
C TYR A 22 -12.91 -3.96 -7.65
N ASN A 23 -12.88 -4.00 -8.98
CA ASN A 23 -11.82 -4.65 -9.75
C ASN A 23 -10.92 -3.61 -10.40
N PHE A 24 -9.62 -3.85 -10.35
CA PHE A 24 -8.62 -2.97 -10.93
C PHE A 24 -7.51 -3.79 -11.61
N ALA A 25 -7.46 -3.69 -12.94
CA ALA A 25 -6.41 -4.24 -13.78
C ALA A 25 -5.53 -3.10 -14.29
N GLY A 26 -4.38 -2.90 -13.65
CA GLY A 26 -3.41 -1.86 -14.00
C GLY A 26 -2.37 -2.31 -15.02
N ASP A 27 -1.66 -1.36 -15.64
CA ASP A 27 -0.52 -1.62 -16.54
C ASP A 27 0.66 -0.67 -16.26
N CYS A 28 0.76 -0.21 -15.01
CA CYS A 28 1.75 0.76 -14.53
C CYS A 28 1.90 0.66 -13.01
N SER A 29 2.62 1.60 -12.39
CA SER A 29 2.64 1.78 -10.94
C SER A 29 1.50 2.68 -10.49
N TYR A 30 0.73 2.26 -9.49
CA TYR A 30 -0.42 3.00 -8.96
C TYR A 30 -0.29 3.26 -7.47
N LEU A 31 -0.74 4.44 -7.03
CA LEU A 31 -0.84 4.79 -5.63
C LEU A 31 -1.91 3.93 -4.95
N LEU A 32 -1.50 2.96 -4.14
CA LEU A 32 -2.44 2.16 -3.36
C LEU A 32 -2.94 2.97 -2.17
N ALA A 33 -2.00 3.53 -1.39
CA ALA A 33 -2.30 4.44 -0.29
C ALA A 33 -1.12 5.36 -0.02
N GLY A 34 -1.37 6.58 0.41
CA GLY A 34 -0.36 7.50 0.91
C GLY A 34 -0.94 8.49 1.91
N ASP A 35 -0.10 9.16 2.69
CA ASP A 35 -0.51 10.30 3.51
C ASP A 35 -0.59 11.55 2.62
N CYS A 36 -1.79 11.94 2.21
CA CYS A 36 -2.00 13.03 1.26
C CYS A 36 -2.14 14.40 1.95
N GLN A 37 -2.04 14.43 3.28
CA GLN A 37 -2.01 15.67 4.06
C GLN A 37 -0.56 16.11 4.32
N LYS A 38 0.29 15.24 4.89
CA LYS A 38 1.70 15.58 5.16
C LYS A 38 2.67 15.04 4.13
N ARG A 39 2.23 14.20 3.19
CA ARG A 39 3.10 13.54 2.21
C ARG A 39 4.22 12.74 2.85
N SER A 40 3.94 12.14 4.01
CA SER A 40 4.94 11.48 4.84
C SER A 40 5.33 10.09 4.32
N PHE A 41 4.44 9.41 3.61
CA PHE A 41 4.73 8.15 2.94
C PHE A 41 3.86 7.93 1.69
N THR A 42 4.33 7.09 0.79
CA THR A 42 3.63 6.64 -0.42
C THR A 42 3.81 5.12 -0.58
N LEU A 43 2.72 4.41 -0.82
CA LEU A 43 2.69 2.97 -1.07
C LEU A 43 2.19 2.72 -2.50
N LEU A 44 3.05 2.19 -3.36
CA LEU A 44 2.74 1.90 -4.77
C LEU A 44 2.62 0.41 -5.02
N GLY A 45 1.68 0.01 -5.85
CA GLY A 45 1.59 -1.32 -6.43
C GLY A 45 2.03 -1.28 -7.89
N ASP A 46 2.94 -2.16 -8.28
CA ASP A 46 3.47 -2.23 -9.63
C ASP A 46 2.71 -3.30 -10.42
N TYR A 47 2.22 -2.94 -11.60
CA TYR A 47 1.39 -3.80 -12.47
C TYR A 47 1.94 -3.88 -13.89
N GLN A 48 1.67 -4.99 -14.56
CA GLN A 48 1.86 -5.17 -15.99
C GLN A 48 0.80 -6.12 -16.54
N ASN A 49 0.09 -5.70 -17.59
CA ASN A 49 -0.99 -6.45 -18.23
C ASN A 49 -2.06 -6.97 -17.24
N GLY A 50 -2.42 -6.17 -16.24
CA GLY A 50 -3.39 -6.53 -15.21
C GLY A 50 -2.84 -7.35 -14.04
N GLU A 51 -1.62 -7.87 -14.16
CA GLU A 51 -0.97 -8.70 -13.14
C GLU A 51 -0.07 -7.86 -12.23
N LYS A 52 0.02 -8.24 -10.95
CA LYS A 52 0.86 -7.56 -9.97
C LYS A 52 2.30 -8.06 -10.11
N LEU A 53 3.26 -7.13 -10.14
CA LEU A 53 4.70 -7.42 -10.23
C LEU A 53 5.43 -7.21 -8.90
N GLY A 54 4.90 -6.31 -8.08
CA GLY A 54 5.60 -5.88 -6.88
C GLY A 54 4.91 -4.74 -6.14
N PHE A 55 5.65 -4.21 -5.18
CA PHE A 55 5.20 -3.18 -4.27
C PHE A 55 6.36 -2.27 -3.90
N SER A 56 6.12 -0.96 -3.86
CA SER A 56 7.14 0.02 -3.50
C SER A 56 6.69 0.91 -2.35
N VAL A 57 7.60 1.16 -1.41
CA VAL A 57 7.42 2.09 -0.29
C VAL A 57 8.34 3.28 -0.49
N TYR A 58 7.81 4.49 -0.32
CA TYR A 58 8.60 5.72 -0.26
C TYR A 58 8.31 6.47 1.03
N LEU A 59 9.37 6.94 1.71
CA LEU A 59 9.27 7.89 2.82
C LEU A 59 9.88 9.22 2.39
N GLY A 60 9.03 10.17 1.98
CA GLY A 60 9.47 11.40 1.34
C GLY A 60 10.26 11.14 0.06
N GLU A 61 11.30 11.93 -0.20
CA GLU A 61 12.12 11.85 -1.42
C GLU A 61 13.43 11.04 -1.23
N TYR A 62 13.76 10.66 0.01
CA TYR A 62 15.11 10.17 0.36
C TYR A 62 15.20 8.68 0.66
N PHE A 63 14.07 7.99 0.75
CA PHE A 63 14.05 6.58 1.10
C PHE A 63 13.03 5.85 0.25
N ASN A 64 13.47 4.76 -0.38
CA ASN A 64 12.60 3.84 -1.08
C ASN A 64 12.96 2.37 -0.82
N LEU A 65 11.93 1.53 -0.83
CA LEU A 65 12.06 0.08 -0.89
C LEU A 65 11.21 -0.44 -2.03
N ARG A 66 11.72 -1.45 -2.74
CA ARG A 66 11.00 -2.15 -3.80
C ARG A 66 10.98 -3.64 -3.49
N PHE A 67 9.79 -4.21 -3.43
CA PHE A 67 9.54 -5.63 -3.29
C PHE A 67 9.08 -6.19 -4.63
N SER A 68 9.69 -7.28 -5.08
CA SER A 68 9.25 -8.02 -6.26
C SER A 68 8.65 -9.36 -5.85
N LEU A 69 7.69 -9.90 -6.61
CA LEU A 69 7.02 -11.16 -6.27
C LEU A 69 7.94 -12.41 -6.25
N ASP A 70 9.17 -12.29 -6.74
CA ASP A 70 10.21 -13.32 -6.56
C ASP A 70 10.82 -13.35 -5.13
N GLY A 71 10.35 -12.46 -4.25
CA GLY A 71 10.80 -12.32 -2.87
C GLY A 71 12.06 -11.45 -2.71
N SER A 72 12.54 -10.81 -3.76
CA SER A 72 13.61 -9.82 -3.67
C SER A 72 13.09 -8.51 -3.06
N VAL A 73 13.91 -7.92 -2.18
CA VAL A 73 13.70 -6.56 -1.69
C VAL A 73 14.97 -5.76 -1.96
N MET A 74 14.77 -4.60 -2.57
CA MET A 74 15.81 -3.65 -2.95
C MET A 74 15.60 -2.35 -2.20
N GLN A 75 16.65 -1.82 -1.59
CA GLN A 75 16.75 -0.43 -1.16
C GLN A 75 17.67 0.27 -2.14
N GLU A 76 17.17 1.26 -2.87
CA GLU A 76 17.85 1.80 -4.05
C GLU A 76 18.26 0.64 -4.99
N ASP A 77 19.55 0.49 -5.29
CA ASP A 77 20.10 -0.57 -6.15
C ASP A 77 20.71 -1.74 -5.35
N LYS A 78 20.49 -1.79 -4.03
CA LYS A 78 21.08 -2.81 -3.15
C LYS A 78 20.02 -3.77 -2.63
N ARG A 79 20.26 -5.07 -2.83
CA ARG A 79 19.44 -6.12 -2.23
C ARG A 79 19.62 -6.11 -0.71
N VAL A 80 18.51 -6.15 0.02
CA VAL A 80 18.52 -6.26 1.48
C VAL A 80 18.07 -7.65 1.91
N SER A 81 18.68 -8.17 2.98
CA SER A 81 18.27 -9.41 3.63
C SER A 81 17.36 -9.13 4.82
N MET A 82 16.36 -9.98 5.06
CA MET A 82 15.49 -9.87 6.22
C MET A 82 16.05 -10.63 7.45
N PRO A 83 15.84 -10.13 8.67
CA PRO A 83 15.14 -8.88 8.99
C PRO A 83 15.98 -7.65 8.62
N PHE A 84 15.29 -6.56 8.27
CA PHE A 84 15.91 -5.30 7.87
C PHE A 84 15.26 -4.13 8.61
N ALA A 85 16.06 -3.16 9.06
CA ALA A 85 15.57 -1.96 9.74
C ALA A 85 16.34 -0.73 9.25
N SER A 86 15.63 0.30 8.82
CA SER A 86 16.24 1.56 8.35
C SER A 86 15.19 2.67 8.30
N ASN A 87 15.55 3.90 8.66
CA ASN A 87 14.67 5.08 8.56
C ASN A 87 13.26 4.91 9.15
N GLY A 88 13.12 4.19 10.28
CA GLY A 88 11.81 3.95 10.90
C GLY A 88 10.95 2.91 10.17
N ILE A 89 11.51 2.18 9.21
CA ILE A 89 10.95 0.99 8.57
C ILE A 89 11.57 -0.26 9.16
N PHE A 90 10.73 -1.26 9.41
CA PHE A 90 11.12 -2.62 9.75
C PHE A 90 10.53 -3.60 8.74
N ILE A 91 11.34 -4.56 8.30
CA ILE A 91 10.94 -5.61 7.35
C ILE A 91 11.27 -6.97 7.95
N GLU A 92 10.29 -7.85 7.99
CA GLU A 92 10.43 -9.23 8.46
C GLU A 92 9.60 -10.21 7.62
N LYS A 93 9.85 -11.51 7.81
CA LYS A 93 8.96 -12.57 7.30
C LYS A 93 8.05 -13.01 8.43
N GLU A 94 6.74 -12.97 8.22
CA GLU A 94 5.73 -13.36 9.20
C GLU A 94 4.66 -14.22 8.52
N ALA A 95 4.54 -15.49 8.92
CA ALA A 95 3.50 -16.41 8.46
C ALA A 95 3.34 -16.50 6.91
N GLY A 96 4.46 -16.52 6.17
CA GLY A 96 4.48 -16.60 4.71
C GLY A 96 4.39 -15.24 3.99
N TYR A 97 4.19 -14.15 4.74
CA TYR A 97 4.20 -12.79 4.22
C TYR A 97 5.54 -12.10 4.48
N TYR A 98 5.88 -11.17 3.61
CA TYR A 98 6.83 -10.10 3.90
C TYR A 98 6.04 -8.97 4.55
N LYS A 99 6.39 -8.64 5.78
CA LYS A 99 5.74 -7.61 6.58
C LYS A 99 6.66 -6.40 6.64
N ILE A 100 6.18 -5.26 6.17
CA ILE A 100 6.87 -3.96 6.17
C ILE A 100 6.07 -3.05 7.10
N SER A 101 6.68 -2.53 8.16
CA SER A 101 5.99 -1.69 9.15
C SER A 101 6.75 -0.41 9.43
N SER A 102 6.00 0.67 9.64
CA SER A 102 6.50 1.90 10.25
C SER A 102 5.52 2.39 11.29
N ASP A 103 5.95 2.41 12.55
CA ASP A 103 5.15 2.96 13.64
C ASP A 103 5.03 4.48 13.55
N ASP A 104 6.11 5.17 13.16
CA ASP A 104 6.16 6.63 12.99
C ASP A 104 5.18 7.10 11.92
N HIS A 105 5.11 6.39 10.80
CA HIS A 105 4.17 6.69 9.71
C HIS A 105 2.79 6.02 9.89
N GLY A 106 2.69 5.01 10.76
CA GLY A 106 1.43 4.39 11.15
C GLY A 106 0.86 3.39 10.17
N PHE A 107 1.71 2.68 9.44
CA PHE A 107 1.28 1.67 8.48
C PHE A 107 1.97 0.32 8.72
N VAL A 108 1.27 -0.73 8.33
CA VAL A 108 1.82 -2.08 8.14
C VAL A 108 1.37 -2.58 6.78
N VAL A 109 2.30 -3.09 5.98
CA VAL A 109 2.01 -3.76 4.72
C VAL A 109 2.41 -5.22 4.87
N LYS A 110 1.52 -6.12 4.45
CA LYS A 110 1.83 -7.55 4.30
C LYS A 110 1.66 -7.92 2.84
N ILE A 111 2.70 -8.50 2.25
CA ILE A 111 2.70 -8.98 0.86
C ILE A 111 3.18 -10.42 0.78
N ASP A 112 2.50 -11.26 0.01
CA ASP A 112 2.96 -12.61 -0.32
C ASP A 112 3.49 -12.69 -1.77
N ILE A 113 4.12 -13.82 -2.10
CA ILE A 113 4.67 -14.07 -3.45
C ILE A 113 3.58 -14.29 -4.51
N SER A 114 2.32 -14.48 -4.09
CA SER A 114 1.18 -14.57 -4.99
C SER A 114 0.58 -13.19 -5.33
N GLY A 115 1.17 -12.11 -4.80
CA GLY A 115 0.73 -10.75 -5.04
C GLY A 115 -0.43 -10.28 -4.16
N ASN A 116 -0.85 -11.04 -3.15
CA ASN A 116 -1.85 -10.52 -2.21
C ASN A 116 -1.20 -9.47 -1.31
N ILE A 117 -1.83 -8.29 -1.21
CA ILE A 117 -1.33 -7.15 -0.43
C ILE A 117 -2.39 -6.78 0.61
N GLN A 118 -1.98 -6.65 1.87
CA GLN A 118 -2.79 -6.06 2.94
C GLN A 118 -2.11 -4.81 3.46
N ILE A 119 -2.81 -3.68 3.44
CA ILE A 119 -2.34 -2.42 4.01
C ILE A 119 -3.19 -2.16 5.25
N LEU A 120 -2.55 -2.06 6.41
CA LEU A 120 -3.17 -1.69 7.67
C LEU A 120 -2.71 -0.31 8.06
N LEU A 121 -3.66 0.58 8.34
CA LEU A 121 -3.39 1.94 8.78
C LEU A 121 -3.89 2.17 10.20
N GLN A 122 -3.10 2.88 10.99
CA GLN A 122 -3.51 3.35 12.31
C GLN A 122 -4.48 4.52 12.20
N GLU A 123 -5.38 4.66 13.17
CA GLU A 123 -6.40 5.73 13.25
C GLU A 123 -5.85 7.16 13.07
N LYS A 124 -4.57 7.41 13.34
CA LYS A 124 -3.94 8.72 13.11
C LYS A 124 -3.98 9.17 11.64
N LEU A 125 -4.25 8.25 10.71
CA LEU A 125 -4.39 8.51 9.27
C LEU A 125 -5.84 8.69 8.81
N TYR A 126 -6.81 8.69 9.74
CA TYR A 126 -8.22 8.93 9.44
C TYR A 126 -8.42 10.22 8.63
N ASN A 127 -9.07 10.11 7.47
CA ASN A 127 -9.34 11.19 6.52
C ASN A 127 -8.07 11.92 6.03
N LYS A 128 -6.94 11.22 5.98
CA LYS A 128 -5.66 11.77 5.49
C LYS A 128 -5.11 11.03 4.30
N THR A 129 -5.73 9.93 3.89
CA THR A 129 -5.20 9.10 2.82
C THR A 129 -5.77 9.44 1.46
N CYS A 130 -5.07 9.01 0.43
CA CYS A 130 -5.59 8.93 -0.92
C CYS A 130 -4.90 7.79 -1.68
N GLY A 131 -5.49 7.37 -2.79
CA GLY A 131 -5.05 6.23 -3.59
C GLY A 131 -6.20 5.26 -3.83
N LEU A 132 -5.89 4.11 -4.44
CA LEU A 132 -6.84 3.04 -4.72
C LEU A 132 -7.53 2.48 -3.45
N CYS A 133 -6.92 2.62 -2.29
CA CYS A 133 -7.51 2.19 -1.02
C CYS A 133 -8.50 3.20 -0.39
N GLY A 134 -8.77 4.33 -1.05
CA GLY A 134 -9.70 5.35 -0.56
C GLY A 134 -9.08 6.34 0.43
N ASN A 135 -9.94 7.11 1.10
CA ASN A 135 -9.55 8.24 1.96
C ASN A 135 -9.57 7.92 3.47
N PHE A 136 -10.03 6.70 3.83
CA PHE A 136 -10.10 6.20 5.20
C PHE A 136 -10.90 7.14 6.12
N ASN A 137 -12.15 7.43 5.76
CA ASN A 137 -13.05 8.30 6.52
C ASN A 137 -14.32 7.57 7.03
N ARG A 138 -14.45 6.27 6.74
CA ARG A 138 -15.57 5.37 7.06
C ARG A 138 -16.83 5.56 6.19
N PHE A 139 -16.72 6.25 5.07
CA PHE A 139 -17.81 6.46 4.11
C PHE A 139 -17.44 5.82 2.78
N THR A 140 -18.13 4.72 2.42
CA THR A 140 -17.84 4.03 1.16
C THR A 140 -18.24 4.85 -0.06
N GLU A 141 -19.16 5.80 0.09
CA GLU A 141 -19.72 6.61 -0.99
C GLU A 141 -18.72 7.56 -1.64
N ASP A 142 -17.59 7.84 -0.98
CA ASP A 142 -16.54 8.74 -1.48
C ASP A 142 -15.17 8.07 -1.66
N ASP A 143 -15.10 6.75 -1.55
CA ASP A 143 -13.88 5.98 -1.80
C ASP A 143 -13.35 6.15 -3.24
N PHE A 144 -14.26 6.34 -4.20
CA PHE A 144 -13.93 6.57 -5.62
C PHE A 144 -13.76 8.04 -5.97
N ARG A 145 -13.59 8.91 -4.97
CA ARG A 145 -13.36 10.33 -5.19
C ARG A 145 -11.94 10.55 -5.68
N THR A 146 -11.80 11.12 -6.87
CA THR A 146 -10.53 11.53 -7.42
C THR A 146 -9.93 12.68 -6.62
N GLN A 147 -8.63 12.92 -6.81
CA GLN A 147 -7.94 14.09 -6.23
C GLN A 147 -8.53 15.43 -6.70
N GLU A 148 -9.21 15.45 -7.86
CA GLU A 148 -9.94 16.63 -8.37
C GLU A 148 -11.33 16.80 -7.71
N GLY A 149 -11.71 15.87 -6.83
CA GLY A 149 -12.98 15.92 -6.10
C GLY A 149 -14.19 15.38 -6.87
N LYS A 150 -13.97 14.69 -8.00
CA LYS A 150 -15.03 14.01 -8.74
C LYS A 150 -15.17 12.58 -8.24
N THR A 151 -16.38 12.13 -7.94
CA THR A 151 -16.65 10.72 -7.64
C THR A 151 -16.75 9.94 -8.95
N MET A 152 -15.91 8.92 -9.12
CA MET A 152 -16.00 7.99 -10.23
C MET A 152 -17.04 6.92 -9.92
N THR A 153 -17.69 6.40 -10.95
CA THR A 153 -18.45 5.14 -10.87
C THR A 153 -17.51 3.99 -11.17
N ASP A 154 -17.68 2.88 -10.46
CA ASP A 154 -17.06 1.59 -10.78
C ASP A 154 -17.44 1.14 -12.20
#